data_AF-A0A250JTV5-F1
#
_entry.id   AF-A0A250JTV5-F1
#
_cell.length_a   1.000
_cell.length_b   1.000
_cell.length_c   1.000
_cell.angle_alpha   90.00
_cell.angle_beta   90.00
_cell.angle_gamma   90.00
#
_symmetry.space_group_name_H-M   'P 1'
#
loop_
_entity.id
_entity.type
_entity.pdbx_description
1 polymer ?
#
loop_
_entity_poly.entity_id
_entity_poly.type
_entity_poly.pdbx_seq_one_letter_code
_entity_poly.pdbx_strand_id
1 'polypeptide(L)'
;MMERARIHPHMPPSLLNKGLATVLSVASGLAWAGPPTVSSSYQGDSFGTVSMRMQGDRLVGFTTGGPCGFEPDTEVLSGEFQDNVLVGQVLLCQTGPHCEPRVNQPVLVVFNPEDGVMTALFRLKDGCHSPVLKDDALLLLKPVAGAGDAVEAARRAAAPAPTAESAGSSAAQVAAGLGKQGEVSPVEEGQRQLLAGNAAVAQRHFELALSRDARNAAAVVGLGASQLALNDVARAVKTLEAGKGLGRADVHLWLAYAYLREGSRARARDSLRRAYDLGWTPSGRASEAAVEQALREEIKDLEALMQQQRSRKRMLGRPPAGAGNTTP
;
A
#
# COMPACT_ATOMS: atom_id res chain seq x y z
N MET A 1 -42.10 42.67 77.77
CA MET A 1 -43.03 41.51 77.71
C MET A 1 -43.33 41.23 76.25
N MET A 2 -43.31 39.93 75.91
CA MET A 2 -43.75 39.30 74.65
C MET A 2 -42.93 39.56 73.38
N GLU A 3 -42.77 38.62 72.44
CA GLU A 3 -42.60 37.17 72.42
C GLU A 3 -42.20 36.85 70.95
N ARG A 4 -41.36 35.83 70.78
CA ARG A 4 -40.96 35.08 69.58
C ARG A 4 -41.76 35.26 68.27
N ALA A 5 -41.04 35.18 67.16
CA ALA A 5 -41.25 34.11 66.17
C ALA A 5 -40.02 33.91 65.26
N ARG A 6 -39.40 32.72 65.33
CA ARG A 6 -38.45 32.21 64.33
C ARG A 6 -39.26 31.74 63.11
N ILE A 7 -38.85 32.13 61.92
CA ILE A 7 -39.37 31.56 60.67
C ILE A 7 -38.24 30.76 60.02
N HIS A 8 -38.43 29.45 59.96
CA HIS A 8 -37.67 28.54 59.09
C HIS A 8 -38.42 28.41 57.76
N PRO A 9 -37.77 28.60 56.60
CA PRO A 9 -38.27 28.08 55.35
C PRO A 9 -37.63 26.73 54.99
N HIS A 10 -38.54 25.82 54.70
CA HIS A 10 -38.43 24.46 54.18
C HIS A 10 -37.38 24.21 53.09
N MET A 11 -36.65 23.09 53.24
CA MET A 11 -36.01 22.36 52.13
C MET A 11 -37.08 21.59 51.33
N PRO A 12 -37.08 21.64 49.98
CA PRO A 12 -37.88 20.75 49.16
C PRO A 12 -37.24 19.35 49.04
N PRO A 13 -38.06 18.30 48.80
CA PRO A 13 -37.61 16.91 48.78
C PRO A 13 -36.79 16.57 47.53
N SER A 14 -35.70 15.84 47.76
CA SER A 14 -34.87 15.18 46.76
C SER A 14 -35.70 14.17 45.95
N LEU A 15 -35.96 14.50 44.68
CA LEU A 15 -36.53 13.55 43.72
C LEU A 15 -35.46 12.54 43.31
N LEU A 16 -35.75 11.31 43.71
CA LEU A 16 -35.06 10.07 43.43
C LEU A 16 -35.15 9.76 41.92
N ASN A 17 -34.25 10.32 41.11
CA ASN A 17 -34.11 9.92 39.71
C ASN A 17 -33.42 8.55 39.64
N LYS A 18 -34.24 7.51 39.47
CA LYS A 18 -33.80 6.19 38.98
C LYS A 18 -33.36 6.36 37.52
N GLY A 19 -32.10 6.73 37.32
CA GLY A 19 -31.44 6.66 36.03
C GLY A 19 -31.25 5.19 35.64
N LEU A 20 -32.05 4.73 34.67
CA LEU A 20 -31.82 3.50 33.93
C LEU A 20 -30.47 3.63 33.20
N ALA A 21 -29.41 3.10 33.81
CA ALA A 21 -28.13 2.90 33.16
C ALA A 21 -28.28 1.81 32.09
N THR A 22 -28.60 2.22 30.87
CA THR A 22 -28.47 1.38 29.69
C THR A 22 -26.98 1.33 29.35
N VAL A 23 -26.31 0.26 29.77
CA VAL A 23 -24.95 -0.07 29.33
C VAL A 23 -25.03 -0.46 27.86
N LEU A 24 -24.85 0.53 26.97
CA LEU A 24 -24.49 0.29 25.59
C LEU A 24 -23.05 -0.22 25.58
N SER A 25 -22.89 -1.53 25.66
CA SER A 25 -21.65 -2.20 25.30
C SER A 25 -21.45 -2.06 23.80
N VAL A 26 -20.92 -0.91 23.38
CA VAL A 26 -20.33 -0.76 22.05
C VAL A 26 -19.05 -1.60 22.09
N ALA A 27 -19.16 -2.86 21.70
CA ALA A 27 -18.00 -3.65 21.31
C ALA A 27 -17.48 -3.06 19.99
N SER A 28 -16.79 -1.93 20.09
CA SER A 28 -15.91 -1.45 19.04
C SER A 28 -14.85 -2.52 18.87
N GLY A 29 -15.03 -3.38 17.87
CA GLY A 29 -13.97 -4.25 17.40
C GLY A 29 -12.85 -3.36 16.88
N LEU A 30 -11.94 -2.98 17.78
CA LEU A 30 -10.65 -2.45 17.40
C LEU A 30 -9.94 -3.60 16.70
N ALA A 31 -10.03 -3.61 15.36
CA ALA A 31 -9.14 -4.37 14.54
C ALA A 31 -7.73 -3.91 14.93
N TRP A 32 -7.05 -4.74 15.71
CA TRP A 32 -5.63 -4.55 16.02
C TRP A 32 -4.89 -4.61 14.69
N ALA A 33 -4.60 -3.43 14.13
CA ALA A 33 -3.58 -3.31 13.12
C ALA A 33 -2.28 -3.75 13.81
N GLY A 34 -1.65 -4.80 13.29
CA GLY A 34 -0.36 -5.24 13.82
C GLY A 34 0.65 -4.08 13.83
N PRO A 35 1.72 -4.18 14.62
CA PRO A 35 2.74 -3.13 14.69
C PRO A 35 3.24 -2.77 13.29
N PRO A 36 3.58 -1.48 13.04
CA PRO A 36 4.00 -1.03 11.73
C PRO A 36 5.20 -1.86 11.24
N THR A 37 5.16 -2.27 9.97
CA THR A 37 6.26 -3.01 9.35
C THR A 37 7.37 -2.04 8.98
N VAL A 38 8.35 -1.90 9.89
CA VAL A 38 9.50 -1.01 9.71
C VAL A 38 10.59 -1.72 8.88
N SER A 39 11.14 -1.04 7.88
CA SER A 39 12.29 -1.54 7.11
C SER A 39 13.53 -1.68 7.99
N SER A 40 14.39 -2.66 7.72
CA SER A 40 15.67 -2.81 8.45
C SER A 40 16.66 -1.68 8.19
N SER A 41 16.44 -0.86 7.15
CA SER A 41 17.28 0.28 6.85
C SER A 41 16.53 1.42 6.16
N TYR A 42 17.03 2.62 6.41
CA TYR A 42 16.49 3.88 5.92
C TYR A 42 17.61 4.76 5.40
N GLN A 43 17.36 5.45 4.29
CA GLN A 43 18.18 6.52 3.76
C GLN A 43 17.57 7.86 4.14
N GLY A 44 18.29 8.63 4.95
CA GLY A 44 18.00 10.05 5.12
C GLY A 44 18.57 10.87 3.97
N ASP A 45 17.81 11.85 3.49
CA ASP A 45 18.25 12.71 2.38
C ASP A 45 19.61 13.35 2.67
N SER A 46 19.75 13.96 3.86
CA SER A 46 21.02 14.49 4.37
C SER A 46 21.54 13.76 5.61
N PHE A 47 20.72 12.92 6.26
CA PHE A 47 21.09 12.24 7.51
C PHE A 47 22.05 11.05 7.29
N GLY A 48 22.10 10.52 6.07
CA GLY A 48 22.84 9.28 5.77
C GLY A 48 21.99 8.03 6.02
N THR A 49 22.62 6.86 5.96
CA THR A 49 21.92 5.57 6.13
C THR A 49 21.81 5.21 7.61
N VAL A 50 20.58 4.88 8.04
CA VAL A 50 20.22 4.46 9.39
C VAL A 50 19.70 3.03 9.34
N SER A 51 20.36 2.10 10.02
CA SER A 51 19.86 0.75 10.23
C SER A 51 18.85 0.76 11.38
N MET A 52 17.71 0.10 11.20
CA MET A 52 16.62 0.10 12.16
C MET A 52 16.43 -1.31 12.72
N ARG A 53 16.20 -1.40 14.03
CA ARG A 53 15.88 -2.64 14.72
C ARG A 53 14.80 -2.43 15.76
N MET A 54 13.87 -3.39 15.85
CA MET A 54 12.93 -3.47 16.96
C MET A 54 13.61 -4.15 18.15
N GLN A 55 13.48 -3.55 19.33
CA GLN A 55 13.89 -4.11 20.62
C GLN A 55 12.65 -4.18 21.52
N GLY A 56 11.92 -5.29 21.45
CA GLY A 56 10.57 -5.35 22.00
C GLY A 56 9.66 -4.37 21.24
N ASP A 57 9.00 -3.48 21.97
CA ASP A 57 8.10 -2.46 21.41
C ASP A 57 8.82 -1.16 21.01
N ARG A 58 10.13 -1.06 21.31
CA ARG A 58 10.95 0.12 21.02
C ARG A 58 11.66 -0.02 19.68
N LEU A 59 11.50 0.95 18.80
CA LEU A 59 12.32 1.10 17.60
C LEU A 59 13.63 1.79 17.97
N VAL A 60 14.76 1.26 17.49
CA VAL A 60 16.07 1.87 17.66
C VAL A 60 16.82 1.91 16.33
N GLY A 61 17.36 3.07 15.98
CA GLY A 61 18.08 3.37 14.74
C GLY A 61 19.55 3.66 14.99
N PHE A 62 20.43 3.08 14.18
CA PHE A 62 21.88 3.23 14.26
C PHE A 62 22.43 3.82 12.96
N THR A 63 23.28 4.83 13.07
CA THR A 63 23.93 5.41 11.88
C THR A 63 25.06 4.50 11.40
N THR A 64 25.24 4.43 10.09
CA THR A 64 26.42 3.81 9.45
C THR A 64 27.52 4.83 9.16
N GLY A 65 27.32 6.09 9.58
CA GLY A 65 28.11 7.25 9.21
C GLY A 65 27.23 8.31 8.53
N GLY A 66 27.76 9.53 8.38
CA GLY A 66 27.02 10.63 7.78
C GLY A 66 27.71 11.98 8.00
N PRO A 67 27.12 13.08 7.50
CA PRO A 67 27.74 14.41 7.56
C PRO A 67 27.89 14.96 8.99
N CYS A 68 27.20 14.38 9.97
CA CYS A 68 27.40 14.69 11.39
C CYS A 68 28.68 14.10 12.01
N GLY A 69 29.42 13.25 11.28
CA GLY A 69 30.62 12.60 11.81
C GLY A 69 30.35 11.74 13.06
N PHE A 70 29.16 11.15 13.14
CA PHE A 70 28.86 10.15 14.16
C PHE A 70 29.65 8.87 13.88
N GLU A 71 30.09 8.19 14.92
CA GLU A 71 30.74 6.90 14.78
C GLU A 71 29.71 5.89 14.24
N PRO A 72 30.12 4.93 13.38
CA PRO A 72 29.25 3.83 13.01
C PRO A 72 28.68 3.13 14.24
N ASP A 73 27.44 2.66 14.14
CA ASP A 73 26.71 2.03 15.24
C ASP A 73 26.38 2.97 16.44
N THR A 74 26.44 4.29 16.25
CA THR A 74 25.87 5.25 17.20
C THR A 74 24.34 5.21 17.12
N GLU A 75 23.65 5.10 18.26
CA GLU A 75 22.20 5.26 18.35
C GLU A 75 21.82 6.71 18.00
N VAL A 76 21.01 6.87 16.96
CA VAL A 76 20.62 8.18 16.43
C VAL A 76 19.12 8.42 16.44
N LEU A 77 18.31 7.36 16.57
CA LEU A 77 16.86 7.46 16.69
C LEU A 77 16.39 6.39 17.67
N SER A 78 15.52 6.73 18.61
CA SER A 78 14.82 5.72 19.38
C SER A 78 13.48 6.18 19.91
N GLY A 79 12.52 5.27 20.00
CA GLY A 79 11.16 5.61 20.43
C GLY A 79 10.22 4.42 20.36
N GLU A 80 8.95 4.68 20.64
CA GLU A 80 7.88 3.67 20.60
C GLU A 80 6.77 4.14 19.66
N PHE A 81 6.13 3.20 18.98
CA PHE A 81 5.02 3.52 18.08
C PHE A 81 3.72 3.66 18.87
N GLN A 82 3.01 4.75 18.58
CA GLN A 82 1.60 4.95 18.88
C GLN A 82 0.90 5.06 17.53
N ASP A 83 0.34 3.94 17.08
CA ASP A 83 -0.16 3.75 15.72
C ASP A 83 0.91 4.07 14.66
N ASN A 84 0.71 5.13 13.89
CA ASN A 84 1.60 5.59 12.82
C ASN A 84 2.55 6.71 13.27
N VAL A 85 2.68 6.95 14.57
CA VAL A 85 3.55 7.99 15.11
C VAL A 85 4.58 7.35 16.05
N LEU A 86 5.86 7.52 15.74
CA LEU A 86 6.94 7.17 16.66
C LEU A 86 7.17 8.35 17.61
N VAL A 87 6.99 8.11 18.90
CA VAL A 87 7.26 9.07 19.97
C VAL A 87 8.61 8.73 20.59
N GLY A 88 9.57 9.64 20.51
CA GLY A 88 10.94 9.30 20.89
C GLY A 88 11.92 10.46 20.87
N GLN A 89 13.18 10.13 20.62
CA GLN A 89 14.30 11.06 20.53
C GLN A 89 15.13 10.79 19.28
N VAL A 90 15.69 11.86 18.71
CA VAL A 90 16.69 11.77 17.64
C VAL A 90 17.95 12.52 18.06
N LEU A 91 19.12 11.97 17.78
CA LEU A 91 20.40 12.64 17.95
C LEU A 91 20.70 13.51 16.72
N LEU A 92 20.76 14.82 16.90
CA LEU A 92 21.13 15.77 15.84
C LEU A 92 22.52 16.33 16.10
N CYS A 93 23.27 16.58 15.03
CA CYS A 93 24.39 17.50 15.08
C CYS A 93 23.93 18.92 14.74
N GLN A 94 24.46 19.91 15.45
CA GLN A 94 24.12 21.31 15.22
C GLN A 94 25.36 22.17 15.04
N THR A 95 25.24 23.21 14.22
CA THR A 95 26.24 24.24 13.98
C THR A 95 25.63 25.61 14.22
N GLY A 96 26.40 26.52 14.81
CA GLY A 96 25.94 27.88 15.09
C GLY A 96 26.46 28.41 16.42
N PRO A 97 26.34 29.72 16.67
CA PRO A 97 26.74 30.32 17.95
C PRO A 97 25.89 29.74 19.08
N HIS A 98 26.55 29.24 20.13
CA HIS A 98 25.92 28.67 21.34
C HIS A 98 25.08 27.40 21.12
N CYS A 99 25.24 26.72 19.99
CA CYS A 99 24.61 25.43 19.73
C CYS A 99 25.43 24.31 20.34
N GLU A 100 24.77 23.34 20.95
CA GLU A 100 25.43 22.10 21.37
C GLU A 100 25.76 21.27 20.13
N PRO A 101 27.02 20.85 19.92
CA PRO A 101 27.41 20.15 18.69
C PRO A 101 26.64 18.86 18.44
N ARG A 102 26.16 18.20 19.50
CA ARG A 102 25.37 16.97 19.46
C ARG A 102 24.30 17.05 20.55
N VAL A 103 23.04 16.90 20.17
CA VAL A 103 21.91 17.03 21.10
C VAL A 103 20.82 16.02 20.78
N ASN A 104 20.29 15.37 21.82
CA ASN A 104 19.09 14.54 21.71
C ASN A 104 17.86 15.45 21.74
N GLN A 105 17.13 15.48 20.63
CA GLN A 105 15.89 16.24 20.49
C GLN A 105 14.69 15.30 20.63
N PRO A 106 13.68 15.64 21.46
CA PRO A 106 12.41 14.94 21.45
C PRO A 106 11.78 15.09 20.06
N VAL A 107 11.21 14.00 19.55
CA VAL A 107 10.68 13.96 18.19
C VAL A 107 9.35 13.20 18.15
N LEU A 108 8.46 13.71 17.29
CA LEU A 108 7.32 12.97 16.78
C LEU A 108 7.62 12.65 15.31
N VAL A 109 7.85 11.38 15.02
CA VAL A 109 8.07 10.92 13.65
C VAL A 109 6.76 10.35 13.14
N VAL A 110 6.22 10.94 12.08
CA VAL A 110 5.06 10.38 11.37
C VAL A 110 5.59 9.31 10.40
N PHE A 111 5.15 8.09 10.60
CA PHE A 111 5.39 6.96 9.72
C PHE A 111 4.22 6.82 8.76
N ASN A 112 4.51 6.89 7.46
CA ASN A 112 3.52 6.57 6.45
C ASN A 112 3.56 5.06 6.15
N PRO A 113 2.55 4.27 6.55
CA PRO A 113 2.55 2.83 6.30
C PRO A 113 2.41 2.46 4.82
N GLU A 114 2.00 3.39 3.94
CA GLU A 114 1.83 3.13 2.51
C GLU A 114 3.17 3.01 1.76
N ASP A 115 4.14 3.86 2.09
CA ASP A 115 5.46 3.92 1.44
C ASP A 115 6.62 3.65 2.40
N GLY A 116 6.32 3.45 3.68
CA GLY A 116 7.26 3.21 4.76
C GLY A 116 8.09 4.43 5.15
N VAL A 117 7.78 5.62 4.63
CA VAL A 117 8.57 6.85 4.86
C VAL A 117 8.34 7.39 6.26
N MET A 118 9.42 7.84 6.89
CA MET A 118 9.42 8.47 8.20
C MET A 118 9.75 9.95 8.07
N THR A 119 8.89 10.80 8.61
CA THR A 119 9.03 12.26 8.54
C THR A 119 8.93 12.88 9.92
N ALA A 120 9.83 13.81 10.24
CA ALA A 120 9.76 14.58 11.46
C ALA A 120 10.09 16.06 11.22
N LEU A 121 9.41 16.94 11.96
CA LEU A 121 9.66 18.37 11.96
C LEU A 121 10.34 18.79 13.26
N PHE A 122 11.39 19.58 13.13
CA PHE A 122 12.19 20.13 14.21
C PHE A 122 12.08 21.64 14.22
N ARG A 123 12.11 22.19 15.43
CA ARG A 123 12.33 23.61 15.66
C ARG A 123 13.64 23.76 16.41
N LEU A 124 14.70 24.09 15.69
CA LEU A 124 16.01 24.37 16.27
C LEU A 124 15.97 25.70 17.04
N LYS A 125 16.91 25.88 17.98
CA LYS A 125 17.11 27.17 18.65
C LYS A 125 17.57 28.21 17.63
N ASP A 126 17.24 29.48 17.85
CA ASP A 126 17.63 30.56 16.95
C ASP A 126 19.15 30.61 16.77
N GLY A 127 19.60 30.65 15.50
CA GLY A 127 21.01 30.61 15.14
C GLY A 127 21.63 29.21 15.05
N CYS A 128 20.89 28.15 15.40
CA CYS A 128 21.32 26.77 15.22
C CYS A 128 20.82 26.19 13.90
N HIS A 129 21.74 25.53 13.21
CA HIS A 129 21.52 24.85 11.94
C HIS A 129 21.90 23.39 12.08
N SER A 130 21.29 22.52 11.28
CA SER A 130 21.63 21.10 11.28
C SER A 130 21.80 20.60 9.85
N PRO A 131 22.99 20.15 9.45
CA PRO A 131 23.25 19.74 8.06
C PRO A 131 22.46 18.49 7.65
N VAL A 132 21.87 17.78 8.61
CA VAL A 132 21.08 16.56 8.36
C VAL A 132 19.60 16.83 8.20
N LEU A 133 19.15 18.06 8.45
CA LEU A 133 17.77 18.49 8.25
C LEU A 133 17.64 19.27 6.94
N LYS A 134 16.61 18.97 6.17
CA LYS A 134 16.23 19.79 5.02
C LYS A 134 15.61 21.09 5.51
N ASP A 135 16.08 22.21 4.97
CA ASP A 135 15.64 23.56 5.34
C ASP A 135 15.72 23.81 6.86
N ASP A 136 16.72 23.21 7.54
CA ASP A 136 16.96 23.25 8.99
C ASP A 136 15.80 22.76 9.88
N ALA A 137 14.77 22.13 9.31
CA ALA A 137 13.56 21.76 10.04
C ALA A 137 13.07 20.35 9.74
N LEU A 138 13.28 19.81 8.54
CA LEU A 138 12.64 18.56 8.12
C LEU A 138 13.63 17.40 8.10
N LEU A 139 13.34 16.36 8.88
CA LEU A 139 13.97 15.04 8.73
C LEU A 139 13.09 14.17 7.85
N LEU A 140 13.68 13.61 6.80
CA LEU A 140 13.02 12.66 5.90
C LEU A 140 13.87 11.39 5.79
N LEU A 141 13.32 10.25 6.18
CA LEU A 141 13.95 8.94 6.10
C LEU A 141 13.12 8.04 5.19
N LYS A 142 13.72 7.56 4.11
CA LYS A 142 13.07 6.68 3.11
C LYS A 142 13.58 5.25 3.27
N PRO A 143 12.75 4.20 3.21
CA PRO A 143 13.23 2.84 3.31
C PRO A 143 14.15 2.49 2.14
N VAL A 144 15.29 1.82 2.41
CA VAL A 144 16.16 1.31 1.36
C VAL A 144 15.72 -0.10 1.00
N ALA A 145 15.23 -0.29 -0.22
CA ALA A 145 14.89 -1.61 -0.73
C ALA A 145 16.17 -2.47 -0.84
N GLY A 146 16.22 -3.60 -0.12
CA GLY A 146 17.25 -4.62 -0.31
C GLY A 146 18.42 -4.65 0.70
N ALA A 147 18.39 -3.89 1.80
CA ALA A 147 19.49 -3.93 2.78
C ALA A 147 19.45 -5.12 3.77
N GLY A 148 18.74 -6.20 3.44
CA GLY A 148 18.91 -7.49 4.11
C GLY A 148 20.23 -8.16 3.77
N ASP A 149 20.83 -7.84 2.61
CA ASP A 149 22.01 -8.54 2.09
C ASP A 149 23.34 -7.77 2.27
N ALA A 150 23.30 -6.51 2.70
CA ALA A 150 24.51 -5.67 2.76
C ALA A 150 25.33 -5.86 4.06
N VAL A 151 24.71 -6.33 5.14
CA VAL A 151 25.41 -6.55 6.42
C VAL A 151 26.17 -7.89 6.43
N GLU A 152 25.74 -8.86 5.63
CA GLU A 152 26.43 -10.15 5.47
C GLU A 152 27.69 -10.01 4.57
N ALA A 153 27.67 -9.08 3.61
CA ALA A 153 28.79 -8.80 2.71
C ALA A 153 29.98 -8.12 3.43
N ALA A 154 29.72 -7.27 4.42
CA ALA A 154 30.76 -6.65 5.24
C ALA A 154 31.41 -7.63 6.22
N ARG A 155 30.68 -8.66 6.67
CA ARG A 155 31.21 -9.72 7.56
C ARG A 155 32.04 -10.77 6.83
N ARG A 156 31.86 -10.91 5.50
CA ARG A 156 32.68 -11.81 4.66
C ARG A 156 34.02 -11.24 4.20
N ALA A 157 34.26 -9.95 4.38
CA ALA A 157 35.56 -9.34 4.04
C ALA A 157 36.63 -9.53 5.12
N ALA A 158 36.28 -10.10 6.29
CA ALA A 158 37.17 -10.20 7.45
C ALA A 158 37.19 -11.61 8.09
N ALA A 159 37.34 -12.67 7.30
CA ALA A 159 37.75 -13.98 7.82
C ALA A 159 38.56 -14.78 6.78
N PRO A 160 39.64 -15.45 7.19
CA PRO A 160 40.59 -16.11 6.29
C PRO A 160 40.02 -17.40 5.69
N ALA A 161 40.40 -17.68 4.44
CA ALA A 161 40.01 -18.88 3.71
C ALA A 161 40.55 -20.16 4.36
N PRO A 162 39.74 -21.24 4.37
CA PRO A 162 40.26 -22.59 4.31
C PRO A 162 39.83 -23.30 3.02
N THR A 163 40.65 -24.29 2.72
CA THR A 163 40.81 -25.07 1.48
C THR A 163 39.65 -26.00 1.11
N ALA A 164 39.76 -26.47 -0.13
CA ALA A 164 38.83 -27.25 -0.93
C ALA A 164 38.41 -28.63 -0.40
N GLU A 165 37.40 -29.14 -1.13
CA GLU A 165 36.96 -30.54 -1.30
C GLU A 165 36.00 -31.17 -0.28
N SER A 166 34.74 -31.33 -0.72
CA SER A 166 34.12 -32.65 -0.89
C SER A 166 32.69 -32.48 -1.41
N ALA A 167 32.42 -33.08 -2.56
CA ALA A 167 31.08 -33.27 -3.10
C ALA A 167 30.22 -34.10 -2.16
N GLY A 168 28.96 -33.72 -2.01
CA GLY A 168 27.97 -34.44 -1.21
C GLY A 168 26.60 -33.83 -1.41
N SER A 169 25.85 -34.40 -2.34
CA SER A 169 24.47 -34.07 -2.68
C SER A 169 23.56 -34.02 -1.43
N SER A 170 23.17 -32.83 -0.98
CA SER A 170 21.97 -32.60 -0.17
C SER A 170 21.58 -31.12 -0.10
N ALA A 171 22.53 -30.18 -0.12
CA ALA A 171 22.22 -28.74 -0.02
C ALA A 171 21.57 -28.15 -1.29
N ALA A 172 21.98 -28.60 -2.48
CA ALA A 172 21.42 -28.09 -3.75
C ALA A 172 19.97 -28.55 -4.01
N GLN A 173 19.60 -29.74 -3.52
CA GLN A 173 18.22 -30.26 -3.64
C GLN A 173 17.30 -29.65 -2.57
N VAL A 174 17.85 -29.29 -1.41
CA VAL A 174 17.13 -28.54 -0.36
C VAL A 174 16.95 -27.06 -0.77
N ALA A 175 17.94 -26.45 -1.44
CA ALA A 175 17.83 -25.09 -1.99
C ALA A 175 16.82 -24.97 -3.15
N ALA A 176 16.70 -26.01 -4.00
CA ALA A 176 15.70 -26.05 -5.05
C ALA A 176 14.27 -26.33 -4.53
N GLY A 177 14.14 -26.99 -3.38
CA GLY A 177 12.85 -27.29 -2.74
C GLY A 177 12.31 -26.18 -1.84
N LEU A 178 13.17 -25.32 -1.28
CA LEU A 178 12.78 -24.24 -0.36
C LEU A 178 12.51 -22.89 -1.03
N GLY A 179 12.94 -22.69 -2.28
CA GLY A 179 12.74 -21.44 -3.04
C GLY A 179 11.32 -21.21 -3.59
N LYS A 180 10.32 -22.00 -3.18
CA LYS A 180 8.93 -21.87 -3.66
C LYS A 180 7.88 -21.77 -2.55
N GLN A 181 8.29 -21.72 -1.29
CA GLN A 181 7.34 -21.62 -0.18
C GLN A 181 7.52 -20.29 0.54
N GLY A 182 6.78 -19.27 0.08
CA GLY A 182 6.55 -18.03 0.81
C GLY A 182 6.79 -16.73 0.05
N GLU A 183 7.42 -16.74 -1.13
CA GLU A 183 7.57 -15.53 -1.94
C GLU A 183 6.20 -15.18 -2.54
N VAL A 184 5.53 -14.18 -1.96
CA VAL A 184 4.26 -13.66 -2.50
C VAL A 184 4.51 -13.19 -3.93
N SER A 185 3.69 -13.65 -4.86
CA SER A 185 3.85 -13.28 -6.27
C SER A 185 3.78 -11.76 -6.40
N PRO A 186 4.64 -11.12 -7.21
CA PRO A 186 4.53 -9.68 -7.48
C PRO A 186 3.13 -9.28 -7.98
N VAL A 187 2.41 -10.17 -8.64
CA VAL A 187 1.01 -9.93 -9.05
C VAL A 187 0.07 -9.87 -7.84
N GLU A 188 0.24 -10.77 -6.87
CA GLU A 188 -0.61 -10.83 -5.67
C GLU A 188 -0.35 -9.61 -4.76
N GLU A 189 0.92 -9.22 -4.60
CA GLU A 189 1.26 -7.98 -3.90
C GLU A 189 0.69 -6.77 -4.63
N GLY A 190 0.89 -6.66 -5.94
CA GLY A 190 0.32 -5.56 -6.73
C GLY A 190 -1.19 -5.47 -6.59
N GLN A 191 -1.89 -6.61 -6.57
CA GLN A 191 -3.34 -6.64 -6.41
C GLN A 191 -3.78 -6.24 -5.00
N ARG A 192 -3.07 -6.68 -3.95
CA ARG A 192 -3.31 -6.23 -2.57
C ARG A 192 -3.11 -4.73 -2.43
N GLN A 193 -2.04 -4.18 -2.98
CA GLN A 193 -1.77 -2.74 -2.94
C GLN A 193 -2.82 -1.94 -3.71
N LEU A 194 -3.29 -2.45 -4.86
CA LEU A 194 -4.34 -1.80 -5.63
C LEU A 194 -5.68 -1.78 -4.88
N LEU A 195 -6.02 -2.87 -4.18
CA LEU A 195 -7.20 -2.93 -3.30
C LEU A 195 -7.08 -2.01 -2.08
N ALA A 196 -5.85 -1.79 -1.59
CA ALA A 196 -5.56 -0.84 -0.53
C ALA A 196 -5.56 0.63 -0.99
N GLY A 197 -5.73 0.91 -2.30
CA GLY A 197 -5.68 2.27 -2.86
C GLY A 197 -4.28 2.76 -3.23
N ASN A 198 -3.24 1.96 -2.97
CA ASN A 198 -1.83 2.30 -3.19
C ASN A 198 -1.43 2.08 -4.66
N ALA A 199 -2.06 2.81 -5.58
CA ALA A 199 -1.91 2.60 -7.03
C ALA A 199 -0.45 2.74 -7.53
N ALA A 200 0.35 3.65 -6.94
CA ALA A 200 1.76 3.83 -7.31
C ALA A 200 2.63 2.62 -6.93
N VAL A 201 2.38 2.02 -5.77
CA VAL A 201 3.09 0.83 -5.30
C VAL A 201 2.65 -0.38 -6.11
N ALA A 202 1.33 -0.53 -6.33
CA ALA A 202 0.76 -1.56 -7.18
C ALA A 202 1.38 -1.54 -8.59
N GLN A 203 1.53 -0.35 -9.19
CA GLN A 203 2.15 -0.17 -10.50
C GLN A 203 3.54 -0.83 -10.57
N ARG A 204 4.40 -0.58 -9.58
CA ARG A 204 5.77 -1.12 -9.53
C ARG A 204 5.78 -2.65 -9.42
N HIS A 205 4.87 -3.21 -8.62
CA HIS A 205 4.76 -4.66 -8.48
C HIS A 205 4.28 -5.34 -9.77
N PHE A 206 3.36 -4.71 -10.51
CA PHE A 206 2.94 -5.21 -11.82
C PHE A 206 4.00 -5.02 -12.90
N GLU A 207 4.78 -3.94 -12.87
CA GLU A 207 5.96 -3.77 -13.73
C GLU A 207 7.00 -4.87 -13.47
N LEU A 208 7.27 -5.18 -12.19
CA LEU A 208 8.12 -6.30 -11.82
C LEU A 208 7.56 -7.64 -12.33
N ALA A 209 6.25 -7.87 -12.19
CA ALA A 209 5.60 -9.08 -12.72
C ALA A 209 5.76 -9.19 -14.24
N LEU A 210 5.59 -8.09 -14.98
CA LEU A 210 5.75 -8.07 -16.45
C LEU A 210 7.21 -8.18 -16.89
N SER A 211 8.17 -7.75 -16.07
CA SER A 211 9.59 -7.99 -16.32
C SER A 211 9.96 -9.47 -16.24
N ARG A 212 9.25 -10.24 -15.39
CA ARG A 212 9.40 -11.69 -15.24
C ARG A 212 8.61 -12.46 -16.31
N ASP A 213 7.38 -12.02 -16.60
CA ASP A 213 6.52 -12.58 -17.65
C ASP A 213 5.73 -11.48 -18.36
N ALA A 214 6.20 -11.09 -19.55
CA ALA A 214 5.59 -10.05 -20.37
C ALA A 214 4.18 -10.40 -20.87
N ARG A 215 3.76 -11.68 -20.80
CA ARG A 215 2.43 -12.14 -21.23
C ARG A 215 1.48 -12.40 -20.06
N ASN A 216 1.88 -12.03 -18.84
CA ASN A 216 1.02 -12.18 -17.67
C ASN A 216 -0.18 -11.23 -17.73
N ALA A 217 -1.34 -11.77 -18.09
CA ALA A 217 -2.56 -10.98 -18.27
C ALA A 217 -3.03 -10.28 -16.99
N ALA A 218 -2.86 -10.91 -15.83
CA ALA A 218 -3.24 -10.29 -14.55
C ALA A 218 -2.34 -9.09 -14.25
N ALA A 219 -1.05 -9.19 -14.55
CA ALA A 219 -0.12 -8.08 -14.41
C ALA A 219 -0.40 -6.94 -15.41
N VAL A 220 -0.76 -7.25 -16.67
CA VAL A 220 -1.17 -6.23 -17.65
C VAL A 220 -2.42 -5.48 -17.18
N VAL A 221 -3.43 -6.21 -16.73
CA VAL A 221 -4.68 -5.63 -16.20
C VAL A 221 -4.40 -4.78 -14.96
N GLY A 222 -3.63 -5.32 -14.00
CA GLY A 222 -3.26 -4.63 -12.78
C GLY A 222 -2.46 -3.36 -13.05
N LEU A 223 -1.51 -3.40 -14.00
CA LEU A 223 -0.74 -2.23 -14.40
C LEU A 223 -1.63 -1.15 -15.04
N GLY A 224 -2.51 -1.55 -15.96
CA GLY A 224 -3.47 -0.63 -16.58
C GLY A 224 -4.43 -0.01 -15.56
N ALA A 225 -4.94 -0.80 -14.62
CA ALA A 225 -5.80 -0.33 -13.54
C ALA A 225 -5.07 0.67 -12.62
N SER A 226 -3.83 0.36 -12.25
CA SER A 226 -2.97 1.24 -11.44
C SER A 226 -2.72 2.58 -12.14
N GLN A 227 -2.42 2.55 -13.44
CA GLN A 227 -2.22 3.76 -14.26
C GLN A 227 -3.50 4.61 -14.33
N LEU A 228 -4.69 4.00 -14.47
CA LEU A 228 -5.97 4.73 -14.46
C LEU A 228 -6.30 5.35 -13.10
N ALA A 229 -5.94 4.66 -12.01
CA ALA A 229 -6.09 5.18 -10.65
C ALA A 229 -5.16 6.39 -10.40
N LEU A 230 -3.97 6.38 -11.01
CA LEU A 230 -3.03 7.51 -11.03
C LEU A 230 -3.38 8.61 -12.05
N ASN A 231 -4.56 8.51 -12.69
CA ASN A 231 -5.01 9.41 -13.75
C ASN A 231 -4.10 9.47 -14.99
N ASP A 232 -3.26 8.46 -15.21
CA ASP A 232 -2.44 8.32 -16.40
C ASP A 232 -3.15 7.49 -17.49
N VAL A 233 -4.14 8.13 -18.11
CA VAL A 233 -5.01 7.48 -19.09
C VAL A 233 -4.22 7.03 -20.33
N ALA A 234 -3.26 7.84 -20.79
CA ALA A 234 -2.50 7.55 -22.00
C ALA A 234 -1.62 6.30 -21.84
N ARG A 235 -0.91 6.15 -20.71
CA ARG A 235 -0.14 4.93 -20.44
C ARG A 235 -1.05 3.73 -20.23
N ALA A 236 -2.19 3.89 -19.54
CA ALA A 236 -3.14 2.82 -19.35
C ALA A 236 -3.65 2.23 -20.66
N VAL A 237 -4.08 3.08 -21.61
CA VAL A 237 -4.52 2.65 -22.94
C VAL A 237 -3.40 1.85 -23.63
N LYS A 238 -2.18 2.39 -23.68
CA LYS A 238 -1.04 1.71 -24.32
C LYS A 238 -0.74 0.35 -23.70
N THR A 239 -0.72 0.26 -22.37
CA THR A 239 -0.47 -0.98 -21.63
C THR A 239 -1.54 -2.03 -21.95
N LEU A 240 -2.81 -1.65 -21.87
CA LEU A 240 -3.93 -2.57 -22.09
C LEU A 240 -4.09 -2.98 -23.57
N GLU A 241 -3.75 -2.09 -24.51
CA GLU A 241 -3.69 -2.43 -25.93
C GLU A 241 -2.61 -3.47 -26.25
N ALA A 242 -1.45 -3.41 -25.58
CA ALA A 242 -0.42 -4.44 -25.71
C ALA A 242 -0.94 -5.80 -25.20
N GLY A 243 -1.80 -5.80 -24.18
CA GLY A 243 -2.46 -6.98 -23.63
C GLY A 243 -3.59 -7.57 -24.47
N LYS A 244 -4.12 -6.86 -25.47
CA LYS A 244 -5.33 -7.30 -26.22
C LYS A 244 -5.19 -8.68 -26.86
N GLY A 245 -3.96 -9.06 -27.21
CA GLY A 245 -3.63 -10.37 -27.80
C GLY A 245 -3.71 -11.54 -26.83
N LEU A 246 -3.86 -11.30 -25.52
CA LEU A 246 -3.94 -12.34 -24.49
C LEU A 246 -5.33 -13.03 -24.45
N GLY A 247 -6.32 -12.51 -25.20
CA GLY A 247 -7.62 -13.15 -25.33
C GLY A 247 -8.44 -13.19 -24.04
N ARG A 248 -8.12 -12.30 -23.09
CA ARG A 248 -8.75 -12.27 -21.78
C ARG A 248 -9.82 -11.19 -21.68
N ALA A 249 -10.97 -11.57 -21.12
CA ALA A 249 -12.17 -10.73 -21.10
C ALA A 249 -12.00 -9.48 -20.22
N ASP A 250 -11.29 -9.61 -19.10
CA ASP A 250 -10.95 -8.51 -18.19
C ASP A 250 -10.00 -7.48 -18.81
N VAL A 251 -9.03 -7.89 -19.65
CA VAL A 251 -8.20 -6.94 -20.42
C VAL A 251 -9.08 -6.01 -21.26
N HIS A 252 -10.07 -6.58 -21.94
CA HIS A 252 -11.00 -5.81 -22.76
C HIS A 252 -11.95 -4.93 -21.95
N LEU A 253 -12.35 -5.36 -20.74
CA LEU A 253 -13.13 -4.53 -19.81
C LEU A 253 -12.33 -3.29 -19.38
N TRP A 254 -11.11 -3.49 -18.89
CA TRP A 254 -10.26 -2.39 -18.43
C TRP A 254 -9.86 -1.47 -19.59
N LEU A 255 -9.65 -2.01 -20.79
CA LEU A 255 -9.42 -1.20 -22.00
C LEU A 255 -10.65 -0.36 -22.37
N ALA A 256 -11.86 -0.90 -22.22
CA ALA A 256 -13.09 -0.13 -22.42
C ALA A 256 -13.17 1.06 -21.46
N TYR A 257 -12.82 0.84 -20.19
CA TYR A 257 -12.78 1.89 -19.18
C TYR A 257 -11.71 2.94 -19.46
N ALA A 258 -10.51 2.52 -19.88
CA ALA A 258 -9.45 3.43 -20.30
C ALA A 258 -9.88 4.31 -21.48
N TYR A 259 -10.52 3.74 -22.50
CA TYR A 259 -11.08 4.51 -23.62
C TYR A 259 -12.20 5.45 -23.22
N LEU A 260 -13.02 5.07 -22.23
CA LEU A 260 -14.03 5.95 -21.70
C LEU A 260 -13.39 7.17 -21.03
N ARG A 261 -12.35 6.96 -20.20
CA ARG A 261 -11.58 8.02 -19.54
C ARG A 261 -10.81 8.90 -20.54
N GLU A 262 -10.42 8.36 -21.69
CA GLU A 262 -9.83 9.10 -22.81
C GLU A 262 -10.89 9.95 -23.56
N GLY A 263 -12.18 9.67 -23.37
CA GLY A 263 -13.29 10.30 -24.09
C GLY A 263 -13.68 9.60 -25.40
N SER A 264 -13.04 8.49 -25.74
CA SER A 264 -13.32 7.73 -26.96
C SER A 264 -14.43 6.70 -26.76
N ARG A 265 -15.68 7.18 -26.67
CA ARG A 265 -16.88 6.33 -26.44
C ARG A 265 -17.06 5.22 -27.46
N ALA A 266 -16.69 5.43 -28.73
CA ALA A 266 -16.80 4.39 -29.76
C ALA A 266 -15.85 3.21 -29.48
N ARG A 267 -14.58 3.50 -29.19
CA ARG A 267 -13.56 2.49 -28.85
C ARG A 267 -13.87 1.78 -27.52
N ALA A 268 -14.45 2.51 -26.56
CA ALA A 268 -14.93 1.92 -25.32
C ALA A 268 -16.03 0.87 -25.58
N ARG A 269 -17.03 1.19 -26.39
CA ARG A 269 -18.12 0.27 -26.75
C ARG A 269 -17.61 -0.98 -27.46
N ASP A 270 -16.68 -0.84 -28.40
CA ASP A 270 -16.14 -1.98 -29.14
C ASP A 270 -15.30 -2.90 -28.24
N SER A 271 -14.51 -2.33 -27.33
CA SER A 271 -13.74 -3.10 -26.35
C SER A 271 -14.65 -3.83 -25.37
N LEU A 272 -15.73 -3.18 -24.91
CA LEU A 272 -16.71 -3.80 -24.03
C LEU A 272 -17.50 -4.92 -24.73
N ARG A 273 -17.86 -4.75 -26.01
CA ARG A 273 -18.45 -5.81 -26.82
C ARG A 273 -17.54 -7.05 -26.86
N ARG A 274 -16.24 -6.84 -27.07
CA ARG A 274 -15.23 -7.92 -27.08
C ARG A 274 -15.12 -8.60 -25.72
N ALA A 275 -15.21 -7.86 -24.61
CA ALA A 275 -15.25 -8.45 -23.28
C ALA A 275 -16.44 -9.43 -23.12
N TYR A 276 -17.64 -9.04 -23.58
CA TYR A 276 -18.82 -9.92 -23.57
C TYR A 276 -18.68 -11.15 -24.48
N ASP A 277 -18.08 -10.98 -25.66
CA ASP A 277 -17.81 -12.09 -26.58
C ASP A 277 -16.91 -13.14 -25.89
N LEU A 278 -15.89 -12.67 -25.17
CA LEU A 278 -14.96 -13.47 -24.37
C LEU A 278 -15.54 -13.97 -23.03
N GLY A 279 -16.82 -13.71 -22.76
CA GLY A 279 -17.53 -14.27 -21.61
C GLY A 279 -17.47 -13.45 -20.33
N TRP A 280 -17.00 -12.20 -20.37
CA TRP A 280 -17.18 -11.30 -19.23
C TRP A 280 -18.66 -11.01 -19.01
N THR A 281 -19.07 -10.98 -17.74
CA THR A 281 -20.41 -10.59 -17.32
C THR A 281 -20.32 -9.71 -16.07
N PRO A 282 -21.14 -8.64 -15.98
CA PRO A 282 -21.36 -7.90 -14.75
C PRO A 282 -21.68 -8.84 -13.60
N SER A 283 -20.87 -8.80 -12.55
CA SER A 283 -20.98 -9.69 -11.41
C SER A 283 -20.80 -8.97 -10.08
N GLY A 284 -20.63 -7.64 -10.09
CA GLY A 284 -20.39 -6.85 -8.88
C GLY A 284 -19.09 -7.25 -8.16
N ARG A 285 -18.08 -7.77 -8.87
CA ARG A 285 -16.78 -8.08 -8.27
C ARG A 285 -16.17 -6.79 -7.73
N ALA A 286 -15.69 -6.81 -6.48
CA ALA A 286 -15.20 -5.60 -5.80
C ALA A 286 -14.14 -4.84 -6.62
N SER A 287 -13.23 -5.56 -7.28
CA SER A 287 -12.17 -4.98 -8.13
C SER A 287 -12.68 -4.35 -9.44
N GLU A 288 -13.90 -4.70 -9.88
CA GLU A 288 -14.49 -4.26 -11.14
C GLU A 288 -15.71 -3.34 -10.93
N ALA A 289 -16.23 -3.22 -9.71
CA ALA A 289 -17.49 -2.54 -9.42
C ALA A 289 -17.50 -1.06 -9.85
N ALA A 290 -16.42 -0.32 -9.55
CA ALA A 290 -16.27 1.07 -9.96
C ALA A 290 -16.21 1.22 -11.49
N VAL A 291 -15.54 0.29 -12.16
CA VAL A 291 -15.43 0.26 -13.63
C VAL A 291 -16.77 -0.04 -14.26
N GLU A 292 -17.48 -1.04 -13.73
CA GLU A 292 -18.82 -1.43 -14.19
C GLU A 292 -19.81 -0.27 -14.06
N GLN A 293 -19.80 0.42 -12.91
CA GLN A 293 -20.67 1.57 -12.68
C GLN A 293 -20.38 2.71 -13.65
N ALA A 294 -19.11 3.08 -13.84
CA ALA A 294 -18.73 4.15 -14.76
C ALA A 294 -19.12 3.82 -16.22
N LEU A 295 -18.93 2.57 -16.66
CA LEU A 295 -19.33 2.14 -17.99
C LEU A 295 -20.85 2.16 -18.17
N ARG A 296 -21.63 1.81 -17.13
CA ARG A 296 -23.10 1.85 -17.16
C ARG A 296 -23.63 3.28 -17.26
N GLU A 297 -23.04 4.23 -16.54
CA GLU A 297 -23.48 5.63 -16.53
C GLU A 297 -23.22 6.33 -17.88
N GLU A 298 -22.05 6.09 -18.47
CA GLU A 298 -21.63 6.79 -19.69
C GLU A 298 -22.08 6.09 -20.99
N ILE A 299 -22.26 4.77 -20.95
CA ILE A 299 -22.72 3.98 -22.10
C ILE A 299 -24.20 3.61 -21.89
N LYS A 300 -25.08 4.57 -22.18
CA LYS A 300 -26.55 4.43 -22.00
C LYS A 300 -27.17 3.19 -22.65
N ASP A 301 -26.57 2.70 -23.74
CA ASP A 301 -27.06 1.52 -24.48
C ASP A 301 -26.37 0.21 -24.04
N LEU A 302 -25.70 0.20 -22.88
CA LEU A 302 -24.98 -0.97 -22.38
C LEU A 302 -25.88 -2.19 -22.24
N GLU A 303 -27.09 -2.00 -21.68
CA GLU A 303 -28.07 -3.08 -21.53
C GLU A 303 -28.55 -3.62 -22.88
N ALA A 304 -28.75 -2.74 -23.86
CA ALA A 304 -29.12 -3.14 -25.21
C ALA A 304 -28.00 -3.96 -25.88
N LEU A 305 -26.74 -3.57 -25.71
CA LEU A 305 -25.57 -4.33 -26.17
C LEU A 305 -25.52 -5.72 -25.50
N MET A 306 -25.78 -5.80 -24.19
CA MET A 306 -25.84 -7.06 -23.46
C MET A 306 -26.96 -7.97 -23.98
N GLN A 307 -28.15 -7.41 -24.21
CA GLN A 307 -29.31 -8.17 -24.69
C GLN A 307 -29.11 -8.67 -26.12
N GLN A 308 -28.49 -7.87 -26.99
CA GLN A 308 -28.09 -8.27 -28.34
C GLN A 308 -27.07 -9.41 -28.33
N GLN A 309 -26.13 -9.41 -27.38
CA GLN A 309 -25.16 -10.50 -27.26
C GLN A 309 -25.79 -11.80 -26.75
N ARG A 310 -26.70 -11.70 -25.77
CA ARG A 310 -27.46 -12.86 -25.28
C ARG A 310 -28.33 -13.47 -26.40
N SER A 311 -28.96 -12.65 -27.24
CA SER A 311 -29.77 -13.15 -28.36
C SER A 311 -28.91 -13.79 -29.46
N ARG A 312 -27.74 -13.22 -29.79
CA ARG A 312 -26.78 -13.81 -30.72
C ARG A 312 -26.26 -15.17 -30.25
N LYS A 313 -25.86 -15.32 -28.99
CA LYS A 313 -25.41 -16.62 -28.44
C LYS A 313 -26.52 -17.68 -28.46
N ARG A 314 -27.78 -17.29 -28.21
CA ARG A 314 -28.94 -18.20 -28.30
C ARG A 314 -29.24 -18.66 -29.74
N MET A 315 -29.04 -17.81 -30.73
CA MET A 315 -29.23 -18.17 -32.15
C MET A 315 -28.14 -19.13 -32.65
N LEU A 316 -26.89 -18.96 -32.21
CA LEU A 316 -25.76 -19.83 -32.59
C LEU A 316 -25.78 -21.20 -31.89
N GLY A 317 -26.38 -21.29 -30.70
CA GLY A 317 -26.49 -22.54 -29.93
C GLY A 317 -27.71 -23.41 -30.26
N ARG A 318 -28.61 -22.95 -31.13
CA ARG A 318 -29.77 -23.74 -31.57
C ARG A 318 -29.34 -24.53 -32.82
N PRO A 319 -29.26 -25.88 -32.79
CA PRO A 319 -29.11 -26.63 -34.03
C PRO A 319 -30.27 -26.26 -34.97
N PRO A 320 -30.04 -26.14 -36.29
CA PRO A 320 -31.13 -25.83 -37.21
C PRO A 320 -32.25 -26.83 -36.96
N ALA A 321 -33.41 -26.32 -36.55
CA ALA A 321 -34.60 -27.14 -36.43
C ALA A 321 -34.80 -27.78 -37.79
N GLY A 322 -34.59 -29.10 -37.84
CA GLY A 322 -34.55 -29.88 -39.06
C GLY A 322 -35.70 -29.49 -39.96
N ALA A 323 -35.37 -29.30 -41.24
CA ALA A 323 -36.34 -29.27 -42.32
C ALA A 323 -37.34 -30.40 -42.08
N GLY A 324 -38.61 -30.02 -41.93
CA GLY A 324 -39.69 -30.97 -41.79
C GLY A 324 -39.66 -31.91 -42.99
N ASN A 325 -39.50 -33.20 -42.74
CA ASN A 325 -39.86 -34.24 -43.69
C ASN A 325 -41.37 -34.12 -43.92
N THR A 326 -41.73 -33.36 -44.94
CA THR A 326 -43.02 -33.47 -45.61
C THR A 326 -42.79 -34.34 -46.83
N THR A 327 -43.19 -35.59 -46.73
CA THR A 327 -43.46 -36.45 -47.88
C THR A 327 -44.69 -37.30 -47.54
N PRO A 328 -45.52 -37.58 -48.55
CA PRO A 328 -46.98 -37.69 -48.46
C PRO A 328 -47.49 -39.03 -47.95
#